data_AF-A0A3A5S4M1-F1
#
_entry.id   AF-A0A3A5S4M1-F1
#
_cell.length_a   1.000
_cell.length_b   1.000
_cell.length_c   1.000
_cell.angle_alpha   90.00
_cell.angle_beta   90.00
_cell.angle_gamma   90.00
#
_symmetry.space_group_name_H-M   'P 1'
#
loop_
_entity.id
_entity.type
_entity.pdbx_description
1 polymer ?
#
loop_
_entity_poly.entity_id
_entity_poly.type
_entity_poly.pdbx_seq_one_letter_code
_entity_poly.pdbx_strand_id
1 'polypeptide(L)'
;IAPKDITHIRQQGEPREKCLVFEGFMDYLSFLTLRMKNCPTMPDLDRQDYVILNSTVNVPKAIDVLYPYERIHCMLDNDKAGYEATRAIELEYSYRVRDFSHNYRGYSDLNDYLCGRKQEQ
;
A
#
# COMPACT_ATOMS: atom_id res chain seq x y z
N ILE A 1 -1.50 20.56 14.90
CA ILE A 1 -0.96 19.63 13.88
C ILE A 1 -2.00 19.55 12.77
N ALA A 2 -1.67 19.92 11.53
CA ALA A 2 -2.60 19.75 10.42
C ALA A 2 -2.85 18.25 10.20
N PRO A 3 -4.10 17.80 9.96
CA PRO A 3 -4.35 16.40 9.64
C PRO A 3 -3.49 16.02 8.43
N LYS A 4 -2.67 14.97 8.56
CA LYS A 4 -1.87 14.47 7.45
C LYS A 4 -2.82 14.11 6.32
N ASP A 5 -2.49 14.53 5.10
CA ASP A 5 -3.28 14.16 3.94
C ASP A 5 -2.73 12.90 3.28
N ILE A 6 -3.48 12.30 2.35
CA ILE A 6 -2.95 11.21 1.53
C ILE A 6 -1.86 11.73 0.59
N THR A 7 -0.94 10.87 0.20
CA THR A 7 -0.01 11.15 -0.90
C THR A 7 -0.36 10.26 -2.08
N HIS A 8 -0.51 10.86 -3.27
CA HIS A 8 -0.78 10.14 -4.51
C HIS A 8 0.36 10.33 -5.50
N ILE A 9 1.11 9.27 -5.77
CA ILE A 9 2.24 9.26 -6.69
C ILE A 9 1.76 8.64 -8.00
N ARG A 10 1.64 9.48 -9.04
CA ARG A 10 1.26 9.07 -10.39
C ARG A 10 2.47 9.04 -11.30
N GLN A 11 2.54 8.00 -12.13
CA GLN A 11 3.52 7.91 -13.19
C GLN A 11 3.20 8.91 -14.31
N GLN A 12 4.23 9.37 -15.03
CA GLN A 12 4.03 10.25 -16.18
C GLN A 12 3.52 9.46 -17.39
N GLY A 13 2.66 10.10 -18.19
CA GLY A 13 2.11 9.53 -19.42
C GLY A 13 0.77 8.82 -19.18
N GLU A 14 0.63 7.62 -19.74
CA GLU A 14 -0.63 6.87 -19.73
C GLU A 14 -1.10 6.49 -18.31
N PRO A 15 -2.41 6.62 -18.01
CA PRO A 15 -2.99 6.20 -16.73
C PRO A 15 -2.62 4.76 -16.39
N ARG A 16 -2.31 4.50 -15.13
CA ARG A 16 -2.06 3.14 -14.65
C ARG A 16 -3.36 2.48 -14.25
N GLU A 17 -3.54 1.23 -14.66
CA GLU A 17 -4.70 0.41 -14.24
C GLU A 17 -4.57 -0.05 -12.78
N LYS A 18 -3.34 -0.07 -12.24
CA LYS A 18 -3.01 -0.66 -10.94
C LYS A 18 -2.47 0.40 -9.99
N CYS A 19 -3.02 0.43 -8.78
CA CYS A 19 -2.52 1.25 -7.67
C CYS A 19 -2.18 0.37 -6.46
N LEU A 20 -1.02 0.64 -5.84
CA LEU A 20 -0.63 0.03 -4.57
C LEU A 20 -0.87 1.03 -3.43
N VAL A 21 -1.47 0.56 -2.34
CA VAL A 21 -1.84 1.38 -1.18
C VAL A 21 -0.99 0.99 0.02
N PHE A 22 -0.37 1.97 0.65
CA PHE A 22 0.49 1.81 1.83
C PHE A 22 -0.05 2.62 3.01
N GLU A 23 0.16 2.13 4.23
CA GLU A 23 -0.24 2.83 5.44
C GLU A 23 0.62 4.08 5.68
N GLY A 24 1.95 3.90 5.65
CA GLY A 24 2.94 4.96 5.81
C GLY A 24 3.97 5.05 4.70
N PHE A 25 4.73 6.15 4.72
CA PHE A 25 5.84 6.36 3.77
C PHE A 25 6.97 5.35 3.98
N MET A 26 7.19 4.87 5.20
CA MET A 26 8.21 3.87 5.49
C MET A 26 7.89 2.54 4.80
N ASP A 27 6.61 2.16 4.72
CA ASP A 27 6.18 0.94 4.03
C ASP A 27 6.38 1.05 2.53
N TYR A 28 6.03 2.21 1.95
CA TYR A 28 6.31 2.52 0.55
C TYR A 28 7.80 2.41 0.22
N LEU A 29 8.67 3.05 0.99
CA LEU A 29 10.12 2.99 0.78
C LEU A 29 10.67 1.57 0.98
N SER A 30 10.12 0.83 1.94
CA SER A 30 10.49 -0.56 2.18
C SER A 30 10.10 -1.45 1.01
N PHE A 31 8.91 -1.27 0.44
CA PHE A 31 8.48 -1.95 -0.77
C PHE A 31 9.42 -1.68 -1.95
N LEU A 32 9.76 -0.42 -2.23
CA LEU A 32 10.69 -0.08 -3.32
C LEU A 32 12.04 -0.79 -3.12
N THR A 33 12.56 -0.77 -1.89
CA THR A 33 13.82 -1.43 -1.53
C THR A 33 13.75 -2.94 -1.74
N LEU A 34 12.66 -3.59 -1.32
CA LEU A 34 12.44 -5.03 -1.52
C LEU A 34 12.37 -5.38 -3.01
N ARG A 35 11.67 -4.58 -3.82
CA ARG A 35 11.57 -4.78 -5.27
C ARG A 35 12.93 -4.67 -5.95
N MET A 36 13.74 -3.68 -5.57
CA MET A 36 15.10 -3.52 -6.09
C MET A 36 16.02 -4.67 -5.68
N LYS A 37 15.89 -5.17 -4.44
CA LYS A 37 16.70 -6.32 -3.96
C LYS A 37 16.32 -7.62 -4.67
N ASN A 38 15.02 -7.87 -4.86
CA ASN A 38 14.53 -9.14 -5.38
C ASN A 38 14.54 -9.22 -6.91
N CYS A 39 14.37 -8.08 -7.59
CA CYS A 39 14.31 -7.99 -9.05
C CYS A 39 15.22 -6.86 -9.58
N PRO A 40 16.55 -6.93 -9.39
CA PRO A 40 17.46 -5.81 -9.68
C PRO A 40 17.50 -5.40 -11.16
N THR A 41 17.23 -6.34 -12.08
CA THR A 41 17.23 -6.08 -13.53
C THR A 41 15.91 -5.51 -14.05
N MET A 42 14.81 -5.67 -13.32
CA MET A 42 13.49 -5.17 -13.69
C MET A 42 12.63 -5.01 -12.43
N PRO A 43 12.84 -3.94 -11.64
CA PRO A 43 12.13 -3.75 -10.38
C PRO A 43 10.63 -3.43 -10.58
N ASP A 44 10.25 -3.03 -11.79
CA ASP A 44 8.87 -2.79 -12.22
C ASP A 44 8.15 -1.83 -11.25
N LEU A 45 8.66 -0.59 -11.20
CA LEU A 45 8.23 0.47 -10.27
C LEU A 45 7.33 1.52 -10.94
N ASP A 46 7.19 1.48 -12.26
CA ASP A 46 6.54 2.48 -13.08
C ASP A 46 5.30 1.95 -13.81
N ARG A 47 4.96 0.65 -13.67
CA ARG A 47 3.71 0.05 -14.18
C ARG A 47 2.53 0.18 -13.22
N GLN A 48 2.70 0.92 -12.12
CA GLN A 48 1.65 1.23 -11.16
C GLN A 48 1.81 2.64 -10.59
N ASP A 49 0.69 3.14 -10.09
CA ASP A 49 0.66 4.30 -9.21
C ASP A 49 0.65 3.87 -7.75
N TYR A 50 0.84 4.83 -6.85
CA TYR A 50 0.94 4.59 -5.42
C TYR A 50 0.10 5.58 -4.63
N VAL A 51 -0.59 5.07 -3.60
CA VAL A 51 -1.23 5.88 -2.58
C VAL A 51 -0.60 5.56 -1.23
N ILE A 52 -0.20 6.60 -0.51
CA ILE A 52 0.25 6.50 0.87
C ILE A 52 -0.80 7.19 1.74
N LEU A 53 -1.44 6.43 2.62
CA LEU A 53 -2.55 6.92 3.44
C LEU A 53 -2.09 7.94 4.48
N ASN A 54 -0.83 7.84 4.95
CA ASN A 54 -0.28 8.60 6.07
C ASN A 54 -1.04 8.40 7.40
N SER A 55 -1.83 7.33 7.46
CA SER A 55 -2.66 6.80 8.56
C SER A 55 -3.97 6.26 7.97
N THR A 56 -4.45 5.13 8.51
CA THR A 56 -5.74 4.51 8.16
C THR A 56 -6.95 5.43 8.32
N VAL A 57 -6.87 6.49 9.15
CA VAL A 57 -7.95 7.49 9.27
C VAL A 57 -8.23 8.24 7.96
N ASN A 58 -7.29 8.23 7.02
CA ASN A 58 -7.42 8.89 5.72
C ASN A 58 -8.02 8.00 4.62
N VAL A 59 -8.42 6.76 4.93
CA VAL A 59 -9.10 5.89 3.96
C VAL A 59 -10.26 6.59 3.23
N PRO A 60 -11.17 7.34 3.90
CA PRO A 60 -12.25 8.04 3.20
C PRO A 60 -11.78 9.00 2.10
N LYS A 61 -10.60 9.61 2.25
CA LYS A 61 -10.01 10.50 1.24
C LYS A 61 -9.37 9.72 0.09
N ALA A 62 -8.86 8.52 0.37
CA ALA A 62 -8.24 7.65 -0.62
C ALA A 62 -9.28 7.05 -1.56
N ILE A 63 -10.53 6.86 -1.12
CA ILE A 63 -11.64 6.34 -1.92
C ILE A 63 -11.71 7.07 -3.27
N ASP A 64 -11.98 8.37 -3.31
CA ASP A 64 -12.14 9.11 -4.58
C ASP A 64 -10.93 8.97 -5.52
N VAL A 65 -9.72 8.95 -4.95
CA VAL A 65 -8.47 8.78 -5.72
C VAL A 65 -8.30 7.37 -6.26
N LEU A 66 -8.85 6.37 -5.59
CA LEU A 66 -8.76 4.96 -5.98
C LEU A 66 -9.79 4.57 -7.05
N TYR A 67 -10.87 5.34 -7.21
CA TYR A 67 -11.95 5.09 -8.18
C TYR A 67 -11.51 4.70 -9.61
N PRO A 68 -10.51 5.34 -10.25
CA PRO A 68 -10.12 4.99 -11.62
C PRO A 68 -9.32 3.67 -11.78
N TYR A 69 -8.81 3.06 -10.69
CA TYR A 69 -7.89 1.92 -10.79
C TYR A 69 -8.58 0.55 -10.82
N GLU A 70 -8.51 -0.17 -11.93
CA GLU A 70 -9.07 -1.52 -12.04
C GLU A 70 -8.48 -2.53 -11.02
N ARG A 71 -7.25 -2.30 -10.55
CA ARG A 71 -6.58 -3.15 -9.55
C ARG A 71 -6.02 -2.32 -8.41
N ILE A 72 -6.47 -2.60 -7.19
CA ILE A 72 -6.04 -1.94 -5.96
C ILE A 72 -5.40 -2.99 -5.07
N HIS A 73 -4.12 -2.84 -4.78
CA HIS A 73 -3.38 -3.77 -3.92
C HIS A 73 -3.08 -3.09 -2.58
N CYS A 74 -3.69 -3.58 -1.51
CA CYS A 74 -3.49 -3.06 -0.16
C CYS A 74 -2.28 -3.74 0.48
N MET A 75 -1.26 -2.95 0.83
CA MET A 75 -0.06 -3.35 1.55
C MET A 75 -0.04 -2.62 2.90
N LEU A 76 -1.08 -2.84 3.71
CA LEU A 76 -1.29 -2.17 5.01
C LEU A 76 -0.77 -3.01 6.18
N ASP A 77 -0.66 -2.41 7.35
CA ASP A 77 -0.02 -3.06 8.50
C ASP A 77 -0.81 -4.30 8.94
N ASN A 78 -0.11 -5.31 9.45
CA ASN A 78 -0.67 -6.55 10.01
C ASN A 78 -1.24 -6.32 11.42
N ASP A 79 -2.02 -5.26 11.59
CA ASP A 79 -2.73 -4.96 12.81
C ASP A 79 -4.23 -4.78 12.56
N LYS A 80 -4.97 -4.45 13.61
CA LYS A 80 -6.42 -4.26 13.52
C LYS A 80 -6.78 -3.09 12.61
N ALA A 81 -6.03 -1.98 12.66
CA ALA A 81 -6.33 -0.78 11.89
C ALA A 81 -6.08 -1.01 10.39
N GLY A 82 -4.97 -1.65 10.03
CA GLY A 82 -4.66 -2.03 8.65
C GLY A 82 -5.69 -3.02 8.07
N TYR A 83 -6.16 -3.98 8.87
CA TYR A 83 -7.24 -4.89 8.47
C TYR A 83 -8.57 -4.16 8.24
N GLU A 84 -8.99 -3.29 9.16
CA GLU A 84 -10.23 -2.52 9.03
C GLU A 84 -10.18 -1.57 7.83
N ALA A 85 -9.01 -0.95 7.58
CA ALA A 85 -8.78 -0.09 6.42
C ALA A 85 -8.87 -0.87 5.10
N THR A 86 -8.24 -2.05 5.02
CA THR A 86 -8.32 -2.92 3.83
C THR A 86 -9.77 -3.30 3.55
N ARG A 87 -10.51 -3.71 4.59
CA ARG A 87 -11.93 -4.06 4.48
C ARG A 87 -12.79 -2.88 4.04
N ALA A 88 -12.51 -1.66 4.53
CA ALA A 88 -13.25 -0.47 4.11
C ALA A 88 -13.05 -0.16 2.62
N ILE A 89 -11.83 -0.30 2.09
CA ILE A 89 -11.53 -0.12 0.67
C ILE A 89 -12.19 -1.25 -0.16
N GLU A 90 -12.17 -2.49 0.35
CA GLU A 90 -12.82 -3.64 -0.28
C GLU A 90 -14.35 -3.51 -0.35
N LEU A 91 -15.00 -2.94 0.67
CA LEU A 91 -16.45 -2.70 0.64
C LEU A 91 -16.86 -1.75 -0.49
N GLU A 92 -16.01 -0.78 -0.83
CA GLU A 92 -16.28 0.19 -1.89
C GLU A 92 -15.96 -0.36 -3.29
N TYR A 93 -14.84 -1.08 -3.43
CA TYR A 93 -14.32 -1.48 -4.75
C TYR A 93 -14.38 -2.98 -5.05
N SER A 94 -14.86 -3.78 -4.10
CA SER A 94 -15.12 -5.22 -4.23
C SER A 94 -13.90 -5.96 -4.82
N TYR A 95 -14.12 -6.76 -5.87
CA TYR A 95 -13.13 -7.62 -6.52
C TYR A 95 -11.90 -6.90 -7.09
N ARG A 96 -11.92 -5.56 -7.18
CA ARG A 96 -10.75 -4.76 -7.58
C ARG A 96 -9.67 -4.76 -6.51
N VAL A 97 -10.04 -5.02 -5.25
CA VAL A 97 -9.15 -4.93 -4.09
C VAL A 97 -8.52 -6.29 -3.80
N ARG A 98 -7.24 -6.29 -3.47
CA ARG A 98 -6.51 -7.46 -2.99
C ARG A 98 -5.68 -7.09 -1.78
N ASP A 99 -5.86 -7.85 -0.70
CA ASP A 99 -5.01 -7.78 0.47
C ASP A 99 -3.69 -8.50 0.22
N PHE A 100 -2.57 -7.78 0.33
CA PHE A 100 -1.21 -8.31 0.20
C PHE A 100 -0.48 -8.43 1.54
N SER A 101 -1.14 -8.13 2.66
CA SER A 101 -0.57 -8.23 4.02
C SER A 101 -0.05 -9.63 4.35
N HIS A 102 -0.67 -10.65 3.76
CA HIS A 102 -0.26 -12.04 3.88
C HIS A 102 1.18 -12.31 3.39
N ASN A 103 1.75 -11.46 2.51
CA ASN A 103 3.11 -11.65 1.99
C ASN A 103 4.20 -11.41 3.03
N TYR A 104 3.88 -10.67 4.09
CA TYR A 104 4.78 -10.38 5.20
C TYR A 104 4.15 -10.83 6.53
N ARG A 105 3.39 -11.93 6.49
CA ARG A 105 2.81 -12.53 7.70
C ARG A 105 3.90 -12.85 8.73
N GLY A 106 3.66 -12.47 9.98
CA GLY A 106 4.62 -12.59 11.09
C GLY A 106 5.49 -11.35 11.30
N TYR A 107 5.26 -10.30 10.52
CA TYR A 107 5.85 -8.97 10.66
C TYR A 107 4.73 -7.95 10.79
N SER A 108 4.94 -6.92 11.61
CA SER A 108 3.93 -5.89 11.85
C SER A 108 3.64 -5.07 10.59
N ASP A 109 4.70 -4.75 9.82
CA ASP A 109 4.62 -3.92 8.62
C ASP A 109 5.71 -4.31 7.60
N LEU A 110 5.80 -3.57 6.48
CA LEU A 110 6.78 -3.85 5.42
C LEU A 110 8.21 -3.48 5.82
N ASN A 111 8.38 -2.49 6.71
CA ASN A 111 9.69 -2.07 7.21
C ASN A 111 10.28 -3.11 8.17
N ASP A 112 9.47 -3.67 9.05
CA ASP A 112 9.80 -4.82 9.89
C ASP A 112 10.16 -6.03 9.05
N TYR A 113 9.41 -6.31 7.98
CA TYR A 113 9.73 -7.37 7.03
C TYR A 113 11.08 -7.15 6.35
N LEU A 114 11.35 -5.95 5.84
CA LEU A 114 12.62 -5.58 5.23
C LEU A 114 13.80 -5.69 6.22
N CYS A 115 13.59 -5.31 7.49
CA CYS A 115 14.59 -5.38 8.55
C CYS A 115 14.74 -6.76 9.19
N GLY A 116 13.83 -7.71 8.90
CA GLY A 116 13.82 -9.03 9.54
C GLY A 116 13.34 -9.02 11.00
N ARG A 117 12.63 -7.98 11.45
CA ARG A 117 12.09 -7.86 12.82
C ARG A 117 10.72 -8.51 12.91
N LYS A 118 10.67 -9.75 13.41
CA LYS A 118 9.39 -10.46 13.61
C LYS A 118 8.60 -9.84 14.75
N GLN A 119 7.28 -9.87 14.62
CA GLN A 119 6.36 -9.47 15.68
C GLN A 119 6.50 -10.46 16.84
N GLU A 120 6.71 -9.95 18.06
CA GLU A 120 6.65 -10.77 19.27
C GLU A 120 5.20 -11.24 19.47
N GLN A 121 5.01 -12.55 19.70
CA GLN A 121 3.69 -13.18 19.90
C GLN A 121 3.15 -12.92 21.31
#